data_AF-A0A4Q2SZD4-F1
#
_entry.id   AF-A0A4Q2SZD4-F1
#
_cell.length_a   1.000
_cell.length_b   1.000
_cell.length_c   1.000
_cell.angle_alpha   90.00
_cell.angle_beta   90.00
_cell.angle_gamma   90.00
#
_symmetry.space_group_name_H-M   'P 1'
#
loop_
_entity.id
_entity.type
_entity.pdbx_description
1 polymer ?
#
loop_
_entity_poly.entity_id
_entity_poly.type
_entity_poly.pdbx_seq_one_letter_code
_entity_poly.pdbx_strand_id
1 'polypeptide(L)'
;MRLLRRECAWKREQTHTSLIPFVREEAEEVVEAIESGDPAALCDELGDLLLQVVIHAVIAEEAGHFTLDDVARGVIAKMERRNPHVFGDAVAHDAAEVLTLWNAAKAAEKAHRTA
;
A
#
# COMPACT_ATOMS: atom_id res chain seq x y z
N MET A 1 -11.69 -10.58 -6.88
CA MET A 1 -10.85 -10.20 -8.04
C MET A 1 -10.49 -11.35 -8.99
N ARG A 2 -9.91 -12.48 -8.56
CA ARG A 2 -9.59 -13.62 -9.47
C ARG A 2 -10.74 -14.07 -10.38
N LEU A 3 -11.96 -14.16 -9.83
CA LEU A 3 -13.16 -14.46 -10.64
C LEU A 3 -13.43 -13.37 -11.68
N LEU A 4 -13.32 -12.09 -11.31
CA LEU A 4 -13.51 -10.96 -12.23
C LEU A 4 -12.49 -10.98 -13.36
N ARG A 5 -11.22 -11.27 -13.09
CA ARG A 5 -10.18 -11.47 -14.12
C ARG A 5 -10.56 -12.57 -15.11
N ARG A 6 -11.23 -13.64 -14.67
CA ARG A 6 -11.65 -14.76 -15.53
C ARG A 6 -12.96 -14.51 -16.27
N GLU A 7 -13.92 -13.78 -15.69
CA GLU A 7 -15.26 -13.67 -16.26
C GLU A 7 -15.52 -12.30 -16.92
N CYS A 8 -14.78 -11.25 -16.57
CA CYS A 8 -14.96 -9.90 -17.12
C CYS A 8 -13.85 -9.57 -18.13
N ALA A 9 -14.22 -9.35 -19.40
CA ALA A 9 -13.28 -9.05 -20.48
C ALA A 9 -12.39 -7.83 -20.17
N TRP A 10 -12.98 -6.72 -19.73
CA TRP A 10 -12.19 -5.53 -19.37
C TRP A 10 -11.21 -5.81 -18.24
N LYS A 11 -11.61 -6.56 -17.21
CA LYS A 11 -10.73 -6.84 -16.04
C LYS A 11 -9.56 -7.71 -16.49
N ARG A 12 -9.79 -8.66 -17.40
CA ARG A 12 -8.80 -9.56 -18.00
C ARG A 12 -7.75 -8.84 -18.85
N GLU A 13 -8.14 -7.79 -19.55
CA GLU A 13 -7.26 -7.03 -20.44
C GLU A 13 -6.32 -6.07 -19.69
N GLN A 14 -6.58 -5.80 -18.41
CA GLN A 14 -5.76 -4.86 -17.64
C GLN A 14 -4.34 -5.38 -17.39
N THR A 15 -3.42 -4.43 -17.39
CA THR A 15 -2.01 -4.57 -17.05
C THR A 15 -1.65 -3.57 -15.96
N HIS A 16 -0.48 -3.70 -15.32
CA HIS A 16 -0.02 -2.69 -14.36
C HIS A 16 0.03 -1.28 -14.95
N THR A 17 0.44 -1.16 -16.22
CA THR A 17 0.58 0.13 -16.89
C THR A 17 -0.78 0.73 -17.26
N SER A 18 -1.74 -0.08 -17.73
CA SER A 18 -3.08 0.41 -18.08
C SER A 18 -3.88 0.88 -16.86
N LEU A 19 -3.51 0.41 -15.67
CA LEU A 19 -4.15 0.77 -14.41
C LEU A 19 -3.61 2.06 -13.76
N ILE A 20 -2.52 2.63 -14.27
CA ILE A 20 -1.90 3.86 -13.71
C ILE A 20 -2.90 5.02 -13.55
N PRO A 21 -3.77 5.32 -14.54
CA PRO A 21 -4.73 6.42 -14.39
C PRO A 21 -5.68 6.21 -13.21
N PHE A 22 -6.20 4.98 -13.04
CA PHE A 22 -7.12 4.65 -11.95
C PHE A 22 -6.43 4.76 -10.59
N VAL A 23 -5.20 4.25 -10.43
CA VAL A 23 -4.45 4.43 -9.17
C VAL A 23 -4.28 5.91 -8.79
N ARG A 24 -4.14 6.79 -9.78
CA ARG A 24 -4.01 8.24 -9.53
C ARG A 24 -5.35 8.86 -9.16
N GLU A 25 -6.40 8.54 -9.90
CA GLU A 25 -7.77 9.01 -9.65
C GLU A 25 -8.22 8.68 -8.22
N GLU A 26 -8.17 7.40 -7.86
CA GLU A 26 -8.60 6.89 -6.54
C GLU A 26 -7.76 7.50 -5.39
N ALA A 27 -6.49 7.80 -5.65
CA ALA A 27 -5.62 8.45 -4.67
C ALA A 27 -5.99 9.93 -4.47
N GLU A 28 -6.41 10.64 -5.52
CA GLU A 28 -6.91 12.01 -5.42
C GLU A 28 -8.31 12.02 -4.79
N GLU A 29 -9.19 11.08 -5.11
CA GLU A 29 -10.52 10.96 -4.48
C GLU A 29 -10.42 10.70 -2.97
N VAL A 30 -9.46 9.88 -2.52
CA VAL A 30 -9.13 9.76 -1.09
C VAL A 30 -8.72 11.11 -0.47
N VAL A 31 -7.93 11.92 -1.18
CA VAL A 31 -7.55 13.26 -0.69
C VAL A 31 -8.77 14.16 -0.59
N GLU A 32 -9.61 14.21 -1.62
CA GLU A 32 -10.85 14.99 -1.62
C GLU A 32 -11.80 14.56 -0.49
N ALA A 33 -11.93 13.26 -0.25
CA ALA A 33 -12.73 12.72 0.85
C ALA A 33 -12.19 13.15 2.22
N ILE A 34 -10.87 13.13 2.42
CA ILE A 34 -10.23 13.66 3.65
C ILE A 34 -10.54 15.14 3.83
N GLU A 35 -10.39 15.95 2.77
CA GLU A 35 -10.63 17.39 2.81
C GLU A 35 -12.09 17.75 3.07
N SER A 36 -13.02 16.93 2.58
CA SER A 36 -14.47 17.10 2.81
C SER A 36 -14.88 16.85 4.27
N GLY A 37 -14.12 16.02 5.01
CA GLY A 37 -14.46 15.59 6.36
C GLY A 37 -15.62 14.59 6.44
N ASP A 38 -16.05 14.00 5.32
CA ASP A 38 -17.11 12.99 5.28
C ASP A 38 -16.53 11.57 5.54
N PRO A 39 -16.83 10.93 6.67
CA PRO A 39 -16.31 9.60 6.99
C PRO A 39 -16.86 8.49 6.08
N ALA A 40 -18.05 8.66 5.50
CA ALA A 40 -18.62 7.68 4.59
C ALA A 40 -17.89 7.71 3.25
N ALA A 41 -17.72 8.90 2.68
CA ALA A 41 -16.92 9.09 1.47
C ALA A 41 -15.51 8.55 1.67
N LEU A 42 -14.84 8.88 2.79
CA LEU A 42 -13.50 8.38 3.07
C LEU A 42 -13.44 6.85 3.12
N CYS A 43 -14.45 6.19 3.69
CA CYS A 43 -14.50 4.73 3.75
C CYS A 43 -14.63 4.12 2.35
N ASP A 44 -15.45 4.72 1.50
CA ASP A 44 -15.70 4.24 0.13
C ASP A 44 -14.44 4.40 -0.73
N GLU A 45 -13.82 5.60 -0.76
CA GLU A 45 -12.62 5.85 -1.57
C GLU A 45 -11.39 5.04 -1.11
N LEU A 46 -11.24 4.81 0.22
CA LEU A 46 -10.22 3.89 0.71
C LEU A 46 -10.43 2.46 0.23
N GLY A 47 -11.70 2.06 0.05
CA GLY A 47 -12.09 0.78 -0.52
C GLY A 47 -11.69 0.65 -1.99
N ASP A 48 -11.90 1.70 -2.78
CA ASP A 48 -11.58 1.69 -4.21
C ASP A 48 -10.06 1.81 -4.45
N LEU A 49 -9.33 2.57 -3.64
CA LEU A 49 -7.86 2.52 -3.64
C LEU A 49 -7.33 1.12 -3.24
N LEU A 50 -7.96 0.45 -2.28
CA LEU A 50 -7.63 -0.94 -1.92
C LEU A 50 -7.94 -1.91 -3.07
N LEU A 51 -9.03 -1.68 -3.82
CA LEU A 51 -9.36 -2.46 -5.01
C LEU A 51 -8.22 -2.41 -6.04
N GLN A 52 -7.59 -1.25 -6.23
CA GLN A 52 -6.41 -1.11 -7.09
C GLN A 52 -5.26 -2.02 -6.59
N VAL A 53 -4.95 -2.01 -5.30
CA VAL A 53 -3.92 -2.91 -4.73
C VAL A 53 -4.24 -4.38 -5.02
N VAL A 54 -5.51 -4.78 -4.87
CA VAL A 54 -5.95 -6.16 -5.09
C VAL A 54 -5.83 -6.58 -6.57
N ILE A 55 -6.21 -5.73 -7.53
CA ILE A 55 -6.07 -6.08 -8.95
C ILE A 55 -4.61 -6.16 -9.37
N HIS A 56 -3.74 -5.27 -8.89
CA HIS A 56 -2.31 -5.38 -9.12
C HIS A 56 -1.72 -6.66 -8.53
N ALA A 57 -2.11 -7.06 -7.32
CA ALA A 57 -1.66 -8.30 -6.71
C ALA A 57 -2.09 -9.54 -7.51
N VAL A 58 -3.32 -9.57 -8.05
CA VAL A 58 -3.77 -10.70 -8.88
C VAL A 58 -3.06 -10.74 -10.23
N ILE A 59 -2.81 -9.60 -10.88
CA ILE A 59 -2.03 -9.55 -12.13
C ILE A 59 -0.61 -10.08 -11.89
N ALA A 60 0.02 -9.74 -10.76
CA ALA A 60 1.34 -10.23 -10.40
C ALA A 60 1.34 -11.73 -10.05
N GLU A 61 0.29 -12.22 -9.40
CA GLU A 61 0.11 -13.63 -9.07
C GLU A 61 -0.03 -14.48 -10.34
N GLU A 62 -0.80 -14.01 -11.33
CA GLU A 62 -0.95 -14.66 -12.64
C GLU A 62 0.38 -14.76 -13.41
N ALA A 63 1.30 -13.80 -13.19
CA ALA A 63 2.66 -13.82 -13.74
C ALA A 63 3.67 -14.63 -12.88
N GLY A 64 3.24 -15.20 -11.75
CA GLY A 64 4.11 -15.95 -10.84
C GLY A 64 5.11 -15.08 -10.06
N HIS A 65 4.84 -13.79 -9.89
CA HIS A 65 5.76 -12.86 -9.22
C HIS A 65 5.51 -12.72 -7.72
N PHE A 66 4.33 -12.26 -7.32
CA PHE A 66 3.96 -12.07 -5.92
C PHE A 66 2.44 -12.12 -5.76
N THR A 67 1.98 -12.34 -4.52
CA THR A 67 0.56 -12.40 -4.16
C THR A 67 0.15 -11.23 -3.26
N LEU A 68 -1.15 -11.11 -2.99
CA LEU A 68 -1.65 -10.13 -2.02
C LEU A 68 -1.05 -10.35 -0.62
N ASP A 69 -0.80 -11.60 -0.24
CA ASP A 69 -0.18 -11.93 1.04
C ASP A 69 1.27 -11.47 1.11
N ASP A 70 2.01 -11.48 0.00
CA ASP A 70 3.37 -10.92 -0.06
C ASP A 70 3.36 -9.41 0.15
N VAL A 71 2.38 -8.72 -0.43
CA VAL A 71 2.17 -7.27 -0.21
C VAL A 71 1.88 -7.00 1.26
N ALA A 72 0.94 -7.75 1.86
CA ALA A 72 0.58 -7.62 3.27
C ALA A 72 1.77 -7.92 4.21
N ARG A 73 2.51 -9.01 3.97
CA ARG A 73 3.74 -9.33 4.71
C ARG A 73 4.78 -8.22 4.61
N GLY A 74 4.95 -7.64 3.41
CA GLY A 74 5.85 -6.52 3.19
C GLY A 74 5.47 -5.28 4.00
N VAL A 75 4.18 -5.01 4.18
CA VAL A 75 3.68 -3.93 5.04
C VAL A 75 3.92 -4.24 6.52
N ILE A 76 3.56 -5.45 6.99
CA ILE A 76 3.75 -5.87 8.39
C ILE A 76 5.23 -5.78 8.78
N ALA A 77 6.12 -6.39 8.01
CA ALA A 77 7.55 -6.37 8.30
C ALA A 77 8.13 -4.94 8.27
N LYS A 78 7.58 -4.05 7.43
CA LYS A 78 7.95 -2.63 7.42
C LYS A 78 7.47 -1.89 8.66
N MET A 79 6.26 -2.17 9.14
CA MET A 79 5.73 -1.61 10.38
C MET A 79 6.57 -2.03 11.58
N GLU A 80 6.96 -3.30 11.67
CA GLU A 80 7.83 -3.78 12.75
C GLU A 80 9.20 -3.08 12.71
N ARG A 81 9.87 -3.09 11.55
CA ARG A 81 11.22 -2.49 11.42
C ARG A 81 11.27 -0.98 11.68
N ARG A 82 10.22 -0.25 11.28
CA ARG A 82 10.21 1.23 11.41
C ARG A 82 9.65 1.73 12.73
N ASN A 83 9.11 0.83 13.57
CA ASN A 83 8.64 1.15 14.91
C ASN A 83 9.39 0.33 15.98
N PRO A 84 10.74 0.47 16.07
CA PRO A 84 11.51 -0.27 17.07
C PRO A 84 11.17 0.13 18.51
N HIS A 85 10.49 1.26 18.70
CA HIS A 85 9.97 1.71 20.00
C HIS A 85 8.66 1.03 20.41
N VAL A 86 8.01 0.33 19.48
CA VAL A 86 6.79 -0.47 19.75
C VAL A 86 7.13 -1.96 19.77
N PHE A 87 7.98 -2.42 18.83
CA PHE A 87 8.25 -3.85 18.61
C PHE A 87 9.65 -4.30 19.05
N GLY A 88 10.45 -3.40 19.64
CA GLY A 88 11.80 -3.69 20.11
C GLY A 88 12.14 -2.89 21.36
N ASP A 89 13.43 -2.64 21.58
CA ASP A 89 13.93 -2.03 22.82
C ASP A 89 14.20 -0.52 22.72
N ALA A 90 13.94 0.10 21.56
CA ALA A 90 14.14 1.54 21.43
C ALA A 90 13.12 2.30 22.30
N VAL A 91 13.49 3.49 22.76
CA VAL A 91 12.58 4.35 23.53
C VAL A 91 12.39 5.65 22.75
N ALA A 92 11.13 6.06 22.61
CA ALA A 92 10.74 7.36 22.10
C ALA A 92 9.60 7.90 22.98
N HIS A 93 9.75 9.12 23.44
CA HIS A 93 8.84 9.75 24.41
C HIS A 93 7.85 10.70 23.74
N ASP A 94 8.15 11.15 22.52
CA ASP A 94 7.31 12.05 21.75
C ASP A 94 7.34 11.74 20.25
N ALA A 95 6.46 12.42 19.51
CA ALA A 95 6.33 12.23 18.06
C ALA A 95 7.60 12.62 17.28
N ALA A 96 8.41 13.57 17.78
CA ALA A 96 9.63 13.99 17.10
C ALA A 96 10.72 12.92 17.22
N GLU A 97 10.86 12.30 18.39
CA GLU A 97 11.73 11.15 18.61
C GLU A 97 11.27 9.94 17.76
N VAL A 98 9.97 9.65 17.71
CA VAL A 98 9.40 8.61 16.82
C VAL A 98 9.75 8.87 15.36
N LEU A 99 9.58 10.10 14.88
CA LEU A 99 9.87 10.47 13.50
C LEU A 99 11.37 10.34 13.18
N THR A 100 12.24 10.64 14.15
CA THR A 100 13.69 10.48 14.02
C THR A 100 14.06 9.01 13.83
N LEU A 101 13.53 8.12 14.69
CA LEU A 101 13.73 6.67 14.57
C LEU A 101 13.18 6.12 13.24
N TRP A 102 11.98 6.56 12.85
CA TRP A 102 11.34 6.16 11.60
C TRP A 102 12.19 6.54 10.38
N ASN A 103 12.71 7.78 10.34
CA ASN A 103 13.54 8.27 9.24
C ASN A 103 14.90 7.55 9.18
N ALA A 104 15.51 7.26 10.33
CA ALA A 104 16.74 6.47 10.39
C ALA A 104 16.52 5.04 9.84
N ALA A 105 15.45 4.37 10.26
CA ALA A 105 15.09 3.05 9.73
C ALA A 105 14.82 3.08 8.22
N LYS A 106 14.10 4.10 7.73
CA LYS A 106 13.85 4.32 6.30
C LYS A 106 15.14 4.56 5.49
N ALA A 107 16.13 5.24 6.06
CA ALA A 107 17.42 5.47 5.40
C ALA A 107 18.24 4.18 5.28
N ALA A 108 18.29 3.36 6.33
CA ALA A 108 18.98 2.06 6.31
C ALA A 108 18.39 1.11 5.25
N GLU A 109 17.06 1.08 5.09
CA GLU A 109 16.39 0.29 4.05
C GLU A 109 16.77 0.71 2.62
N LYS A 110 16.95 2.01 2.37
CA LYS A 110 17.36 2.51 1.05
C LYS A 110 18.78 2.07 0.71
N ALA A 111 19.71 2.14 1.66
CA ALA A 111 21.09 1.72 1.46
C ALA A 111 21.19 0.25 1.04
N HIS A 112 20.37 -0.63 1.63
CA HIS A 112 20.31 -2.05 1.28
C HIS A 112 19.66 -2.38 -0.08
N ARG A 113 18.87 -1.47 -0.67
CA ARG A 113 18.27 -1.68 -2.02
C ARG A 113 19.19 -1.26 -3.17
N THR A 114 20.21 -0.47 -2.88
CA THR A 114 21.17 0.07 -3.87
C THR A 114 22.53 -0.63 -3.87
N ALA A 115 22.73 -1.62 -3.00
CA ALA A 115 23.90 -2.50 -2.95
C ALA A 115 23.55 -3.87 -3.53
#